data_AF-A0A6N7AUA6-F1
#
_entry.id   AF-A0A6N7AUA6-F1
#
_cell.length_a   1.000
_cell.length_b   1.000
_cell.length_c   1.000
_cell.angle_alpha   90.00
_cell.angle_beta   90.00
_cell.angle_gamma   90.00
#
_symmetry.space_group_name_H-M   'P 1'
#
loop_
_entity.id
_entity.type
_entity.pdbx_description
1 polymer ?
#
loop_
_entity_poly.entity_id
_entity_poly.type
_entity_poly.pdbx_seq_one_letter_code
_entity_poly.pdbx_strand_id
1 'polypeptide(L)'
;MARRNRRTMVSAAQPHLNQLKYEIAQELGYSSSALGNEAAFENYLNGYKYSIASKLGLHNKVQQVGWENMTSGECGAIGGRMGGKLGGQMVRRLIEIAESDMASR
;
A
#
# COMPACT_ATOMS: atom_id res chain seq x y z
N MET A 1 0.33 2.96 15.30
CA MET A 1 0.64 3.54 13.96
C MET A 1 0.21 5.00 13.95
N ALA A 2 1.12 5.95 13.73
CA ALA A 2 0.75 7.35 13.58
C ALA A 2 -0.12 7.51 12.32
N ARG A 3 -1.34 8.03 12.50
CA ARG A 3 -2.33 8.27 11.44
C ARG A 3 -1.85 9.46 10.61
N ARG A 4 -0.91 9.24 9.69
CA ARG A 4 -0.42 10.28 8.78
C ARG A 4 -1.57 10.76 7.89
N ASN A 5 -1.63 12.07 7.72
CA ASN A 5 -2.56 12.78 6.87
C ASN A 5 -2.22 12.48 5.40
N ARG A 6 -2.72 11.34 4.87
CA ARG A 6 -2.53 10.89 3.49
C ARG A 6 -3.37 11.75 2.54
N ARG A 7 -2.99 13.01 2.34
CA ARG A 7 -3.64 13.88 1.35
C ARG A 7 -2.98 13.67 0.00
N THR A 8 -3.80 13.45 -1.02
CA THR A 8 -3.37 13.57 -2.41
C THR A 8 -3.00 15.02 -2.70
N MET A 9 -2.07 15.25 -3.63
CA MET A 9 -1.69 16.60 -4.05
C MET A 9 -2.90 17.37 -4.60
N VAL A 10 -3.80 16.65 -5.30
CA VAL A 10 -5.08 17.17 -5.80
C VAL A 10 -6.20 16.42 -5.10
N SER A 11 -6.87 17.08 -4.15
CA SER A 11 -7.95 16.48 -3.35
C SER A 11 -9.09 15.93 -4.22
N ALA A 12 -9.48 16.67 -5.27
CA ALA A 12 -10.53 16.27 -6.20
C ALA A 12 -10.22 14.99 -7.00
N ALA A 13 -8.95 14.57 -7.09
CA ALA A 13 -8.55 13.35 -7.78
C ALA A 13 -8.74 12.08 -6.94
N GLN A 14 -9.05 12.20 -5.63
CA GLN A 14 -9.20 11.05 -4.73
C GLN A 14 -10.11 9.93 -5.24
N PRO A 15 -11.33 10.18 -5.77
CA PRO A 15 -12.19 9.11 -6.28
C PRO A 15 -11.55 8.35 -7.45
N HIS A 16 -10.95 9.06 -8.41
CA HIS A 16 -10.28 8.46 -9.57
C HIS A 16 -9.03 7.67 -9.16
N LEU A 17 -8.26 8.19 -8.21
CA LEU A 17 -7.09 7.48 -7.68
C LEU A 17 -7.49 6.20 -6.92
N ASN A 18 -8.64 6.21 -6.23
CA ASN A 18 -9.17 5.01 -5.59
C ASN A 18 -9.56 3.97 -6.63
N GLN A 19 -10.21 4.36 -7.72
CA GLN A 19 -10.55 3.47 -8.81
C GLN A 19 -9.29 2.85 -9.45
N LEU A 20 -8.32 3.68 -9.83
CA LEU A 20 -7.04 3.22 -10.39
C LEU A 20 -6.31 2.25 -9.45
N LYS A 21 -6.35 2.52 -8.14
CA LYS A 21 -5.79 1.62 -7.13
C LYS A 21 -6.45 0.24 -7.18
N TYR A 22 -7.76 0.15 -7.33
CA TYR A 22 -8.46 -1.13 -7.42
C TYR A 22 -8.13 -1.88 -8.71
N GLU A 23 -8.09 -1.17 -9.84
CA GLU A 23 -7.72 -1.74 -11.14
C GLU A 23 -6.31 -2.35 -11.09
N ILE A 24 -5.32 -1.59 -10.64
CA ILE A 24 -3.93 -2.08 -10.53
C ILE A 24 -3.82 -3.18 -9.48
N ALA A 25 -4.58 -3.11 -8.38
CA ALA A 25 -4.60 -4.18 -7.39
C ALA A 25 -5.10 -5.49 -7.99
N GLN A 26 -6.14 -5.45 -8.81
CA GLN A 26 -6.64 -6.62 -9.54
C GLN A 26 -5.60 -7.15 -10.52
N GLU A 27 -4.95 -6.28 -11.31
CA GLU A 27 -3.89 -6.65 -12.26
C GLU A 27 -2.69 -7.33 -11.58
N LEU A 28 -2.29 -6.83 -10.41
CA LEU A 28 -1.20 -7.39 -9.62
C LEU A 28 -1.60 -8.66 -8.84
N GLY A 29 -2.84 -9.13 -9.01
CA GLY A 29 -3.32 -10.34 -8.35
C GLY A 29 -3.62 -10.17 -6.86
N TYR A 30 -3.79 -8.94 -6.37
CA TYR A 30 -4.30 -8.68 -5.01
C TYR A 30 -5.81 -9.00 -4.88
N SER A 31 -6.38 -9.82 -5.78
CA SER A 31 -7.82 -10.03 -5.92
C SER A 31 -8.45 -10.71 -4.68
N SER A 32 -9.19 -9.88 -3.95
CA SER A 32 -10.60 -10.05 -3.53
C SER A 32 -11.07 -11.25 -2.72
N SER A 33 -10.26 -12.24 -2.35
CA SER A 33 -10.81 -13.37 -1.54
C SER A 33 -11.15 -12.99 -0.08
N ALA A 34 -10.82 -11.79 0.37
CA ALA A 34 -11.12 -11.27 1.71
C ALA A 34 -12.22 -10.17 1.76
N LEU A 35 -12.80 -9.77 0.62
CA LEU A 35 -13.62 -8.55 0.52
C LEU A 35 -15.07 -8.67 1.00
N GLY A 36 -15.46 -9.78 1.66
CA GLY A 36 -16.81 -9.92 2.22
C GLY A 36 -16.99 -9.32 3.63
N ASN A 37 -15.91 -9.11 4.38
CA ASN A 37 -15.97 -8.69 5.78
C ASN A 37 -14.75 -7.83 6.15
N GLU A 38 -14.99 -6.61 6.65
CA GLU A 38 -13.94 -5.66 7.05
C GLU A 38 -12.99 -6.22 8.12
N ALA A 39 -13.51 -6.99 9.08
CA ALA A 39 -12.68 -7.66 10.09
C ALA A 39 -11.79 -8.76 9.49
N ALA A 40 -12.29 -9.50 8.49
CA ALA A 40 -11.50 -10.52 7.80
C ALA A 40 -10.35 -9.88 7.00
N PHE A 41 -10.61 -8.74 6.37
CA PHE A 41 -9.60 -7.98 5.65
C PHE A 41 -8.50 -7.42 6.58
N GLU A 42 -8.88 -6.85 7.73
CA GLU A 42 -7.92 -6.37 8.73
C GLU A 42 -7.05 -7.51 9.28
N ASN A 43 -7.65 -8.67 9.55
CA ASN A 43 -6.91 -9.87 9.99
C ASN A 43 -5.92 -10.35 8.92
N TYR A 44 -6.34 -10.40 7.66
CA TYR A 44 -5.48 -10.74 6.54
C TYR A 44 -4.29 -9.76 6.43
N LEU A 45 -4.55 -8.46 6.48
CA LEU A 45 -3.50 -7.44 6.43
C LEU A 45 -2.52 -7.56 7.61
N ASN A 46 -3.03 -7.81 8.81
CA ASN A 46 -2.17 -8.00 9.98
C ASN A 46 -1.29 -9.25 9.83
N GLY A 47 -1.83 -10.38 9.40
CA GLY A 47 -1.04 -11.58 9.09
C GLY A 47 0.02 -11.30 8.02
N TYR A 48 -0.35 -10.57 6.97
CA TYR A 48 0.57 -10.21 5.89
C TYR A 48 1.73 -9.31 6.36
N LYS A 49 1.46 -8.33 7.26
CA LYS A 49 2.50 -7.51 7.90
C LYS A 49 3.54 -8.38 8.60
N TYR A 50 3.11 -9.35 9.40
CA TYR A 50 4.03 -10.25 10.10
C TYR A 50 4.79 -11.17 9.16
N SER A 51 4.16 -11.65 8.08
CA SER A 51 4.84 -12.44 7.03
C SER A 51 5.97 -11.64 6.38
N ILE A 52 5.71 -10.38 6.02
CA ILE A 52 6.72 -9.49 5.45
C ILE A 52 7.81 -9.15 6.48
N ALA A 53 7.44 -8.91 7.74
CA ALA A 53 8.40 -8.67 8.82
C ALA A 53 9.35 -9.87 9.00
N SER A 54 8.83 -11.10 8.92
CA SER A 54 9.64 -12.32 8.96
C SER A 54 10.63 -12.39 7.80
N LYS A 55 10.17 -12.13 6.56
CA LYS A 55 11.05 -12.06 5.37
C LYS A 55 12.12 -10.97 5.45
N LEU A 56 11.93 -9.97 6.32
CA LEU A 56 12.87 -8.88 6.55
C LEU A 56 13.77 -9.10 7.79
N GLY A 57 13.61 -10.22 8.51
CA GLY A 57 14.33 -10.45 9.77
C GLY A 57 13.87 -9.57 10.93
N LEU A 58 12.73 -8.87 10.79
CA LEU A 58 12.20 -7.93 11.78
C LEU A 58 11.16 -8.57 12.71
N HIS A 59 10.74 -9.81 12.46
CA HIS A 59 9.66 -10.46 13.20
C HIS A 59 9.90 -10.48 14.72
N ASN A 60 11.07 -10.93 15.16
CA ASN A 60 11.38 -11.02 16.59
C ASN A 60 11.37 -9.63 17.25
N LYS A 61 11.91 -8.63 16.56
CA LYS A 61 11.90 -7.24 17.05
C LYS A 61 10.47 -6.71 17.17
N VAL A 62 9.62 -6.93 16.17
CA VAL A 62 8.21 -6.55 16.21
C VAL A 62 7.51 -7.18 17.42
N GLN A 63 7.74 -8.47 17.69
CA GLN A 63 7.15 -9.17 18.83
C GLN A 63 7.66 -8.62 20.17
N GLN A 64 8.93 -8.24 20.25
CA GLN A 64 9.55 -7.77 21.48
C GLN A 64 9.14 -6.34 21.86
N VAL A 65 9.18 -5.41 20.89
CA VAL A 65 8.96 -3.98 21.17
C VAL A 65 7.62 -3.46 20.69
N GLY A 66 6.89 -4.24 19.89
CA GLY A 66 5.65 -3.80 19.25
C GLY A 66 5.89 -2.84 18.08
N TRP A 67 4.90 -2.74 17.20
CA TRP A 67 4.95 -1.90 15.99
C TRP A 67 5.16 -0.41 16.27
N GLU A 68 4.74 0.07 17.44
CA GLU A 68 4.82 1.48 17.84
C GLU A 68 6.23 1.92 18.25
N ASN A 69 7.05 0.99 18.74
CA ASN A 69 8.44 1.22 19.13
C ASN A 69 9.45 0.81 18.05
N MET A 70 8.96 0.39 16.88
CA MET A 70 9.81 0.18 15.70
C MET A 70 10.22 1.52 15.07
N THR A 71 11.36 1.53 14.39
CA THR A 71 11.78 2.71 13.64
C THR A 71 10.86 2.95 12.43
N SER A 72 10.77 4.22 12.01
CA SER A 72 10.00 4.58 10.81
C SER A 72 10.54 3.89 9.55
N GLY A 73 11.85 3.65 9.47
CA GLY A 73 12.48 2.93 8.36
C GLY A 73 12.06 1.47 8.28
N GLU A 74 12.00 0.77 9.41
CA GLU A 74 11.58 -0.64 9.49
C GLU A 74 10.11 -0.82 9.14
N CYS A 75 9.24 0.01 9.73
CA CYS A 75 7.82 0.05 9.36
C CYS A 75 7.63 0.40 7.89
N GLY A 76 8.44 1.32 7.35
CA GLY A 76 8.46 1.71 5.95
C GLY A 76 8.86 0.58 5.03
N ALA A 77 9.89 -0.20 5.38
CA ALA A 77 10.33 -1.36 4.61
C ALA A 77 9.25 -2.45 4.54
N ILE A 78 8.58 -2.72 5.66
CA ILE A 78 7.46 -3.67 5.72
C ILE A 78 6.29 -3.17 4.86
N GLY A 79 5.85 -1.93 5.08
CA GLY A 79 4.78 -1.30 4.29
C GLY A 79 5.07 -1.22 2.79
N GLY A 80 6.31 -0.91 2.44
CA GLY A 80 6.79 -0.85 1.06
C GLY A 80 6.80 -2.21 0.38
N ARG A 81 7.11 -3.31 1.08
CA ARG A 81 6.98 -4.66 0.50
C ARG A 81 5.53 -5.11 0.34
N MET A 82 4.62 -4.63 1.19
CA MET A 82 3.19 -4.94 1.06
C MET A 82 2.52 -4.17 -0.08
N GLY A 83 2.72 -2.84 -0.14
CA GLY A 83 1.98 -1.93 -1.01
C GLY A 83 2.83 -1.13 -1.99
N GLY A 84 4.16 -1.28 -1.96
CA GLY A 84 5.07 -0.50 -2.83
C GLY A 84 4.97 -0.88 -4.29
N LYS A 85 4.71 -2.15 -4.62
CA LYS A 85 4.43 -2.55 -6.02
C LYS A 85 3.16 -1.88 -6.54
N LEU A 86 2.08 -1.93 -5.76
CA LEU A 86 0.82 -1.26 -6.08
C LEU A 86 1.00 0.25 -6.25
N GLY A 87 1.60 0.91 -5.25
CA GLY A 87 1.84 2.36 -5.30
C GLY A 87 2.77 2.78 -6.44
N GLY A 88 3.82 2.00 -6.72
CA GLY A 88 4.73 2.25 -7.83
C GLY A 88 4.06 2.16 -9.20
N GLN A 89 3.20 1.14 -9.40
CA GLN A 89 2.39 1.01 -10.61
C GLN A 89 1.39 2.16 -10.76
N MET A 90 0.77 2.62 -9.66
CA MET A 90 -0.10 3.80 -9.70
C MET A 90 0.66 5.04 -10.19
N VAL A 91 1.83 5.32 -9.61
CA VAL A 91 2.65 6.47 -10.02
C VAL A 91 3.07 6.36 -11.48
N ARG A 92 3.47 5.16 -11.92
CA ARG A 92 3.85 4.91 -13.32
C ARG A 92 2.71 5.23 -14.29
N ARG A 93 1.49 4.73 -14.04
CA ARG A 93 0.30 5.02 -14.87
C ARG A 93 -0.03 6.51 -14.91
N LEU A 94 0.10 7.22 -13.79
CA LEU A 94 -0.14 8.66 -13.76
C LEU A 94 0.87 9.44 -14.62
N ILE A 95 2.13 9.01 -14.64
CA ILE A 95 3.16 9.58 -15.51
C ILE A 95 2.81 9.31 -16.99
N GLU A 96 2.45 8.08 -17.34
CA GLU A 96 2.06 7.69 -18.70
C GLU A 96 0.87 8.53 -19.22
N ILE A 97 -0.15 8.77 -18.37
CA ILE A 97 -1.29 9.63 -18.70
C ILE A 97 -0.84 11.07 -18.95
N ALA A 98 0.03 11.60 -18.07
CA ALA A 98 0.52 12.97 -18.20
C ALA A 98 1.38 13.14 -19.46
N GLU A 99 2.26 12.19 -19.77
CA GLU A 99 3.07 12.18 -20.99
C GLU A 99 2.20 12.12 -22.25
N SER A 100 1.15 11.29 -22.24
CA SER A 100 0.21 11.17 -23.37
C SER A 100 -0.59 12.46 -23.59
N ASP A 101 -1.08 13.10 -22.52
CA ASP A 101 -1.78 14.38 -22.59
C ASP A 101 -0.86 15.48 -23.13
N MET A 102 0.40 15.54 -22.64
CA MET A 102 1.39 16.49 -23.14
C MET A 102 1.77 16.26 -24.61
N ALA A 103 1.85 15.02 -25.06
CA ALA A 103 2.17 14.69 -26.45
C ALA A 103 1.00 14.95 -27.41
N SER A 104 -0.23 14.95 -26.91
CA SER A 104 -1.45 15.22 -27.69
C SER A 104 -1.77 16.71 -27.86
N ARG A 105 -0.99 17.59 -27.24
CA ARG A 105 -1.11 19.06 -27.29
C ARG A 105 -0.09 19.66 -28.24
#